data_AF-A0A545TUM7-F1
#
_entry.id   AF-A0A545TUM7-F1
#
_cell.length_a   1.000
_cell.length_b   1.000
_cell.length_c   1.000
_cell.angle_alpha   90.00
_cell.angle_beta   90.00
_cell.angle_gamma   90.00
#
_symmetry.space_group_name_H-M   'P 1'
#
loop_
_entity.id
_entity.type
_entity.pdbx_description
1 polymer ?
#
loop_
_entity_poly.entity_id
_entity_poly.type
_entity_poly.pdbx_seq_one_letter_code
_entity_poly.pdbx_strand_id
1 'polypeptide(L)' 'MEEFPEWVEFGDIRIKNWHRPLSAYMKELLGHGLTLSFFDEPVPRSGDETTQARYKRVPWFMMMEWHRESF' A
#
# COMPACT_ATOMS: atom_id res chain seq x y z
N MET A 1 6.65 5.22 -11.77
CA MET A 1 5.97 6.44 -11.29
C MET A 1 6.88 7.11 -10.29
N GLU A 2 6.95 8.44 -10.30
CA GLU A 2 7.74 9.19 -9.33
C GLU A 2 6.92 9.45 -8.06
N GLU A 3 7.58 9.86 -6.98
CA GLU A 3 6.88 10.26 -5.75
C GLU A 3 6.17 11.60 -5.95
N PHE A 4 4.93 11.71 -5.51
CA PHE A 4 4.20 12.97 -5.54
C PHE A 4 3.15 13.04 -4.43
N PRO A 5 2.86 14.26 -3.93
CA PRO A 5 1.78 14.46 -2.98
C PRO A 5 0.43 14.59 -3.69
N GLU A 6 -0.60 14.02 -3.09
CA GLU A 6 -2.00 14.15 -3.49
C GLU A 6 -2.86 14.44 -2.26
N TRP A 7 -3.78 15.40 -2.37
CA TRP A 7 -4.78 15.59 -1.32
C TRP A 7 -5.92 14.61 -1.55
N VAL A 8 -6.23 13.82 -0.53
CA VAL A 8 -7.31 12.83 -0.54
C VAL A 8 -8.26 13.10 0.62
N GLU A 9 -9.52 12.77 0.41
CA GLU A 9 -10.59 12.97 1.40
C GLU A 9 -11.26 11.63 1.70
N PHE A 10 -11.41 11.33 2.99
CA PHE A 10 -12.05 10.12 3.50
C PHE A 10 -13.09 10.54 4.54
N GLY A 11 -14.36 10.61 4.11
CA GLY A 11 -15.40 11.23 4.94
C GLY A 11 -15.03 12.67 5.27
N ASP A 12 -15.01 13.01 6.57
CA ASP A 12 -14.67 14.35 7.04
C ASP A 12 -13.16 14.57 7.26
N ILE A 13 -12.32 13.59 6.89
CA ILE A 13 -10.85 13.66 7.07
C ILE A 13 -10.18 13.99 5.75
N ARG A 14 -9.37 15.05 5.75
CA ARG A 14 -8.54 15.45 4.60
C ARG A 14 -7.06 15.19 4.89
N ILE A 15 -6.41 14.42 4.03
CA ILE A 15 -5.03 13.95 4.21
C ILE A 15 -4.20 14.31 2.98
N LYS A 16 -2.96 14.76 3.20
CA LYS A 16 -1.96 14.84 2.13
C LYS A 16 -1.28 13.48 2.02
N ASN A 17 -1.78 12.65 1.12
CA ASN A 17 -1.22 11.34 0.82
C ASN A 17 0.04 11.51 -0.04
N TRP A 18 1.07 10.70 0.22
CA TRP A 18 2.28 10.68 -0.59
C TRP A 18 2.31 9.39 -1.39
N HIS A 19 2.09 9.50 -2.69
CA HIS A 19 2.29 8.37 -3.58
C HIS A 19 3.77 8.00 -3.57
N ARG A 20 4.06 6.71 -3.38
CA ARG A 20 5.40 6.15 -3.52
C ARG A 20 5.34 4.90 -4.40
N PRO A 21 6.28 4.73 -5.35
CA PRO A 21 6.37 3.49 -6.11
C PRO A 21 6.81 2.34 -5.20
N LEU A 22 6.39 1.10 -5.51
CA LEU A 22 6.81 -0.12 -4.80
C LEU A 22 8.33 -0.19 -4.63
N SER A 23 9.09 0.21 -5.65
CA SER A 23 10.56 0.21 -5.61
C SER A 23 11.14 1.11 -4.51
N ALA A 24 10.45 2.19 -4.10
CA ALA A 24 10.89 3.03 -2.99
C ALA A 24 10.78 2.26 -1.66
N TYR A 25 9.64 1.60 -1.41
CA TYR A 25 9.46 0.75 -0.23
C TYR A 25 10.49 -0.38 -0.18
N MET A 26 10.68 -1.10 -1.28
CA MET A 26 11.61 -2.23 -1.34
C MET A 26 13.06 -1.79 -1.10
N LYS A 27 13.51 -0.70 -1.74
CA LYS A 27 14.88 -0.18 -1.55
C LYS A 27 15.13 0.22 -0.10
N GLU A 28 14.20 0.94 0.51
CA GLU A 28 14.36 1.41 1.88
C GLU A 28 14.37 0.23 2.86
N LEU A 29 13.34 -0.63 2.80
CA LEU A 29 13.16 -1.70 3.78
C LEU A 29 14.26 -2.77 3.69
N LEU A 30 14.66 -3.16 2.47
CA LEU A 30 15.83 -4.02 2.28
C LEU A 30 17.13 -3.34 2.72
N GLY A 31 17.26 -2.03 2.49
CA GLY A 31 18.42 -1.24 2.92
C GLY A 31 18.60 -1.19 4.45
N HIS A 32 17.50 -1.28 5.20
CA HIS A 32 17.51 -1.44 6.66
C HIS A 32 17.72 -2.89 7.13
N GLY A 33 17.99 -3.83 6.21
CA GLY A 33 18.21 -5.24 6.54
C GLY A 33 16.95 -5.99 6.97
N LEU A 34 15.77 -5.50 6.58
CA LEU A 34 14.52 -6.20 6.86
C LEU A 34 14.28 -7.31 5.83
N THR A 35 13.71 -8.42 6.31
CA THR A 35 13.33 -9.55 5.47
C THR A 35 11.81 -9.54 5.27
N LEU A 36 11.37 -9.54 4.01
CA LEU A 36 9.96 -9.66 3.64
C LEU A 36 9.48 -11.10 3.90
N SER A 37 8.50 -11.28 4.79
CA SER A 37 7.89 -12.59 5.07
C SER A 37 6.55 -12.80 4.39
N PHE A 38 5.82 -11.73 4.12
CA PHE A 38 4.51 -11.79 3.49
C PHE A 38 4.27 -10.58 2.58
N PHE A 39 3.64 -10.83 1.44
CA PHE A 39 3.19 -9.82 0.50
C PHE A 39 1.81 -10.20 -0.04
N ASP A 40 0.88 -9.25 -0.06
CA ASP A 40 -0.44 -9.45 -0.66
C ASP A 40 -1.03 -8.14 -1.21
N GLU A 41 -1.92 -8.28 -2.18
CA GLU A 41 -2.73 -7.23 -2.78
C GLU A 41 -4.21 -7.60 -2.57
N PRO A 42 -4.76 -7.32 -1.38
CA PRO A 42 -6.02 -7.91 -0.96
C PRO A 42 -7.20 -7.43 -1.81
N VAL A 43 -8.03 -8.37 -2.23
CA VAL A 43 -9.29 -8.09 -2.92
C VAL A 43 -10.38 -7.70 -1.91
N PRO A 44 -11.30 -6.77 -2.27
CA PRO A 44 -12.39 -6.39 -1.38
C PRO A 44 -13.31 -7.59 -1.10
N ARG A 45 -13.71 -7.74 0.17
CA ARG A 45 -14.58 -8.84 0.64
C ARG A 45 -16.01 -8.41 0.98
N SER A 46 -16.27 -7.11 1.04
CA SER A 46 -17.57 -6.53 1.38
C SER A 46 -17.76 -5.17 0.68
N GLY A 47 -18.94 -4.57 0.83
CA GLY A 47 -19.33 -3.32 0.15
C GLY A 47 -20.19 -3.58 -1.08
N ASP A 48 -20.64 -2.51 -1.74
CA ASP A 48 -21.46 -2.62 -2.93
C ASP A 48 -20.69 -3.22 -4.12
N GLU A 49 -21.41 -3.89 -5.01
CA GLU A 49 -20.81 -4.63 -6.14
C GLU A 49 -20.05 -3.73 -7.11
N THR A 50 -20.49 -2.47 -7.28
CA THR A 50 -19.86 -1.52 -8.21
C THR A 50 -18.49 -1.09 -7.68
N THR A 51 -18.42 -0.73 -6.39
CA THR A 51 -17.16 -0.41 -5.73
C THR A 51 -16.22 -1.61 -5.70
N GLN A 52 -16.74 -2.81 -5.40
CA GLN A 52 -15.93 -4.03 -5.46
C GLN A 52 -15.36 -4.28 -6.86
N ALA A 53 -16.17 -4.14 -7.91
CA ALA A 53 -15.73 -4.34 -9.28
C ALA A 53 -14.65 -3.31 -9.68
N ARG A 54 -14.75 -2.07 -9.20
CA ARG A 54 -13.73 -1.03 -9.39
C ARG A 54 -12.40 -1.44 -8.74
N TYR A 55 -12.42 -1.83 -7.48
CA TYR A 55 -11.20 -2.18 -6.73
C TYR A 55 -10.60 -3.56 -7.08
N LYS A 56 -11.31 -4.39 -7.85
CA LYS A 56 -10.75 -5.62 -8.43
C LYS A 56 -9.96 -5.38 -9.71
N ARG A 57 -10.06 -4.21 -10.36
CA ARG A 57 -9.36 -3.91 -11.62
C ARG A 57 -7.88 -3.59 -11.41
N VAL A 58 -7.58 -2.89 -10.33
CA VAL A 58 -6.23 -2.48 -9.93
C VAL A 58 -6.16 -2.59 -8.41
N PRO A 59 -5.08 -3.16 -7.85
CA PRO A 59 -4.86 -3.22 -6.41
C PRO A 59 -5.05 -1.85 -5.75
N TRP A 60 -5.98 -1.77 -4.81
CA TRP A 60 -6.21 -0.56 -4.04
C TRP A 60 -5.32 -0.49 -2.80
N PHE A 61 -4.97 -1.66 -2.25
CA PHE A 61 -4.09 -1.79 -1.10
C PHE A 61 -2.95 -2.74 -1.42
N MET A 62 -1.82 -2.47 -0.78
CA MET A 62 -0.63 -3.31 -0.76
C MET A 62 -0.33 -3.63 0.70
N MET A 63 -0.13 -4.90 1.00
CA MET A 63 0.18 -5.39 2.34
C MET A 63 1.54 -6.07 2.33
N MET A 64 2.38 -5.70 3.29
CA MET A 64 3.72 -6.27 3.41
C MET A 64 4.05 -6.50 4.89
N GLU A 65 4.56 -7.68 5.21
CA GLU A 65 5.08 -8.01 6.54
C GLU A 65 6.60 -8.12 6.47
N TRP A 66 7.27 -7.43 7.39
CA TRP A 66 8.73 -7.33 7.42
C TRP A 66 9.25 -7.71 8.79
N HIS A 67 10.24 -8.58 8.83
CA HIS A 67 10.94 -8.94 10.06
C HIS A 67 12.29 -8.26 10.10
N ARG A 68 12.62 -7.75 11.29
CA ARG A 68 13.99 -7.41 11.65
C ARG A 68 14.55 -8.57 12.45
N GLU A 69 15.69 -9.10 12.02
CA GLU A 69 16.42 -10.05 12.85
C GLU A 69 16.86 -9.35 14.14
N SER A 70 16.54 -9.96 15.29
CA SER A 70 17.01 -9.48 16.58
C SER A 70 18.35 -10.16 16.86
N PHE A 71 19.37 -9.36 17.15
CA PHE A 71 20.69 -9.84 17.60
C PHE A 71 20.61 -10.42 19.00
#